data_AF-A0A5J6F656-F1
#
_entry.id   AF-A0A5J6F656-F1
#
_cell.length_a   1.000
_cell.length_b   1.000
_cell.length_c   1.000
_cell.angle_alpha   90.00
_cell.angle_beta   90.00
_cell.angle_gamma   90.00
#
_symmetry.space_group_name_H-M   'P 1'
#
loop_
_entity.id
_entity.type
_entity.pdbx_description
1 polymer ?
#
loop_
_entity_poly.entity_id
_entity_poly.type
_entity_poly.pdbx_seq_one_letter_code
_entity_poly.pdbx_strand_id
1 'polypeptide(L)'
;MTVALVTMSHSPLLGYADPPAEVNAAVQGAFSTARAFVEEYDPTLVVSFAPDHYNGFFYDLMPPFCIGYEALGVGDYGTAEGPLDVPAGRAGELAQWVAERDIDVAVSRRMEVDHGAVQPLEILFGGIDRVPTIPVFVNGVARPFVTMRRVRRLGEAIGGYLASLEDERVLVIGSGGLSHDPPVPQWATADDAARALLLNGRHPTAAARDARQQRVIDTAKAFAAGTATIRDLNPAWDTALMAVFASGDLSPVDAMTPEQMAEDAGNSAHEVRTWVAAFAALGAAGPYDVTYSFYRPIREYIAGFGVMTARTAG
;
A
#
# COMPACT_ATOMS: atom_id res chain seq x y z
N MET A 1 -23.39 10.30 -5.45
CA MET A 1 -22.45 9.16 -5.49
C MET A 1 -21.39 9.42 -4.44
N THR A 2 -21.07 8.45 -3.59
CA THR A 2 -20.05 8.61 -2.57
C THR A 2 -18.91 7.64 -2.84
N VAL A 3 -17.67 8.12 -2.88
CA VAL A 3 -16.47 7.28 -2.83
C VAL A 3 -15.95 7.33 -1.40
N ALA A 4 -15.63 6.17 -0.83
CA ALA A 4 -14.99 6.08 0.47
C ALA A 4 -13.53 5.67 0.32
N LEU A 5 -12.73 5.95 1.35
CA LEU A 5 -11.32 5.63 1.38
C LEU A 5 -10.93 5.06 2.75
N VAL A 6 -10.09 4.04 2.72
CA VAL A 6 -9.28 3.59 3.86
C VAL A 6 -7.82 3.57 3.43
N THR A 7 -6.96 4.28 4.15
CA THR A 7 -5.52 4.06 4.05
C THR A 7 -5.00 3.45 5.32
N MET A 8 -4.07 2.49 5.21
CA MET A 8 -3.51 1.83 6.37
C MET A 8 -2.11 1.26 6.12
N SER A 9 -1.27 1.29 7.16
CA SER A 9 -0.01 0.57 7.19
C SER A 9 -0.25 -0.95 7.12
N HIS A 10 0.66 -1.68 6.45
CA HIS A 10 0.54 -3.14 6.24
C HIS A 10 1.71 -3.96 6.80
N SER A 11 2.36 -3.50 7.87
CA SER A 11 3.60 -4.12 8.36
C SER A 11 3.46 -5.66 8.42
N PRO A 12 4.36 -6.43 7.77
CA PRO A 12 4.31 -7.89 7.81
C PRO A 12 4.57 -8.45 9.21
N LEU A 13 4.94 -7.59 10.16
CA LEU A 13 5.22 -7.94 11.55
C LEU A 13 3.95 -7.99 12.42
N LEU A 14 2.77 -7.64 11.88
CA LEU A 14 1.50 -7.88 12.55
C LEU A 14 1.36 -9.38 12.85
N GLY A 15 1.28 -9.74 14.13
CA GLY A 15 1.22 -11.14 14.58
C GLY A 15 2.57 -11.86 14.71
N TYR A 16 3.68 -11.22 14.35
CA TYR A 16 5.04 -11.77 14.48
C TYR A 16 5.95 -10.97 15.41
N ALA A 17 5.57 -9.74 15.76
CA ALA A 17 6.23 -8.92 16.75
C ALA A 17 5.38 -8.76 18.02
N ASP A 18 6.04 -8.41 19.13
CA ASP A 18 5.45 -8.30 20.46
C ASP A 18 5.52 -6.85 20.97
N PRO A 19 4.74 -5.89 20.40
CA PRO A 19 4.70 -4.53 20.93
C PRO A 19 4.05 -4.48 22.32
N PRO A 20 4.26 -3.40 23.09
CA PRO A 20 3.56 -3.19 24.35
C PRO A 20 2.04 -3.36 24.20
N ALA A 21 1.39 -3.92 25.24
CA ALA A 21 -0.03 -4.30 25.17
C ALA A 21 -0.94 -3.13 24.80
N GLU A 22 -0.64 -1.93 25.30
CA GLU A 22 -1.34 -0.69 24.98
C GLU A 22 -1.17 -0.26 23.53
N VAL A 23 0.00 -0.51 22.92
CA VAL A 23 0.27 -0.24 21.51
C VAL A 23 -0.52 -1.20 20.64
N ASN A 24 -0.48 -2.50 20.98
CA ASN A 24 -1.28 -3.51 20.27
C ASN A 24 -2.77 -3.19 20.34
N ALA A 25 -3.30 -2.89 21.54
CA ALA A 25 -4.69 -2.53 21.74
C ALA A 25 -5.09 -1.28 20.93
N ALA A 26 -4.21 -0.28 20.83
CA ALA A 26 -4.46 0.92 20.04
C ALA A 26 -4.56 0.61 18.53
N VAL A 27 -3.68 -0.24 18.00
CA VAL A 27 -3.72 -0.69 16.59
C VAL A 27 -4.99 -1.51 16.31
N GLN A 28 -5.33 -2.46 17.18
CA GLN A 28 -6.57 -3.24 17.04
C GLN A 28 -7.82 -2.35 17.13
N GLY A 29 -7.78 -1.29 17.95
CA GLY A 29 -8.82 -0.26 17.99
C GLY A 29 -8.95 0.47 16.65
N ALA A 30 -7.84 0.91 16.06
CA ALA A 30 -7.83 1.58 14.75
C ALA A 30 -8.39 0.68 13.64
N PHE A 31 -8.01 -0.60 13.62
CA PHE A 31 -8.58 -1.59 12.68
C PHE A 31 -10.06 -1.83 12.91
N SER A 32 -10.52 -1.86 14.16
CA SER A 32 -11.94 -2.03 14.47
C SER A 32 -12.76 -0.83 14.00
N THR A 33 -12.24 0.39 14.13
CA THR A 33 -12.86 1.61 13.58
C THR A 33 -12.91 1.55 12.06
N ALA A 34 -11.82 1.15 11.38
CA ALA A 34 -11.80 1.04 9.92
C ALA A 34 -12.77 -0.04 9.41
N ARG A 35 -12.86 -1.19 10.09
CA ARG A 35 -13.85 -2.24 9.81
C ARG A 35 -15.27 -1.71 9.94
N ALA A 36 -15.61 -1.07 11.06
CA ALA A 36 -16.96 -0.52 11.26
C ALA A 36 -17.31 0.52 10.20
N PHE A 37 -16.35 1.36 9.79
CA PHE A 37 -16.54 2.31 8.69
C PHE A 37 -16.84 1.62 7.36
N VAL A 38 -16.10 0.56 7.02
CA VAL A 38 -16.32 -0.21 5.79
C VAL A 38 -17.64 -0.99 5.83
N GLU A 39 -17.99 -1.59 6.97
CA GLU A 39 -19.27 -2.27 7.18
C GLU A 39 -20.47 -1.31 7.05
N GLU A 40 -20.34 -0.08 7.56
CA GLU A 40 -21.37 0.97 7.40
C GLU A 40 -21.49 1.42 5.93
N TYR A 41 -20.35 1.58 5.26
CA TYR A 41 -20.32 2.04 3.86
C TYR A 41 -20.79 0.98 2.86
N ASP A 42 -20.60 -0.31 3.18
CA ASP A 42 -21.03 -1.47 2.40
C ASP A 42 -20.59 -1.41 0.92
N PRO A 43 -19.27 -1.44 0.61
CA PRO A 43 -18.79 -1.24 -0.75
C PRO A 43 -19.18 -2.39 -1.68
N THR A 44 -19.52 -2.05 -2.92
CA THR A 44 -19.78 -3.02 -4.01
C THR A 44 -18.55 -3.27 -4.88
N LEU A 45 -17.57 -2.39 -4.82
CA LEU A 45 -16.29 -2.47 -5.53
C LEU A 45 -15.17 -1.90 -4.67
N VAL A 46 -14.01 -2.55 -4.70
CA VAL A 46 -12.77 -2.06 -4.11
C VAL A 46 -11.76 -1.76 -5.21
N VAL A 47 -11.07 -0.62 -5.13
CA VAL A 47 -9.84 -0.35 -5.89
C VAL A 47 -8.70 -0.21 -4.89
N SER A 48 -7.76 -1.15 -4.90
CA SER A 48 -6.72 -1.26 -3.88
C SER A 48 -5.35 -0.89 -4.45
N PHE A 49 -4.81 0.24 -4.02
CA PHE A 49 -3.44 0.67 -4.29
C PHE A 49 -2.48 0.02 -3.29
N ALA A 50 -1.57 -0.80 -3.79
CA ALA A 50 -0.60 -1.52 -2.96
C ALA A 50 0.79 -1.54 -3.62
N PRO A 51 1.88 -1.59 -2.83
CA PRO A 51 3.18 -1.93 -3.36
C PRO A 51 3.31 -3.45 -3.50
N ASP A 52 4.50 -3.90 -3.86
CA ASP A 52 4.93 -5.31 -3.83
C ASP A 52 6.35 -5.35 -3.29
N HIS A 53 6.68 -6.41 -2.57
CA HIS A 53 7.96 -6.57 -1.90
C HIS A 53 8.81 -7.65 -2.57
N TYR A 54 8.91 -7.66 -3.90
CA TYR A 54 9.60 -8.71 -4.65
C TYR A 54 8.97 -10.09 -4.41
N ASN A 55 7.66 -10.17 -4.61
CA ASN A 55 6.88 -11.41 -4.65
C ASN A 55 6.14 -11.50 -5.99
N GLY A 56 5.52 -10.39 -6.39
CA GLY A 56 4.77 -10.17 -7.61
C GLY A 56 5.54 -9.45 -8.70
N PHE A 57 6.42 -8.51 -8.36
CA PHE A 57 7.16 -7.64 -9.29
C PHE A 57 8.65 -7.65 -8.97
N PHE A 58 9.50 -7.82 -9.99
CA PHE A 58 10.95 -7.97 -9.86
C PHE A 58 11.68 -7.13 -10.90
N TYR A 59 13.00 -7.06 -10.83
CA TYR A 59 13.80 -6.28 -11.78
C TYR A 59 13.88 -6.90 -13.18
N ASP A 60 13.42 -8.14 -13.38
CA ASP A 60 13.23 -8.72 -14.71
C ASP A 60 12.14 -7.95 -15.50
N LEU A 61 11.09 -7.48 -14.81
CA LEU A 61 10.11 -6.53 -15.30
C LEU A 61 9.45 -5.76 -14.14
N MET A 62 9.86 -4.49 -13.97
CA MET A 62 9.34 -3.59 -12.94
C MET A 62 8.64 -2.37 -13.58
N PRO A 63 7.30 -2.37 -13.72
CA PRO A 63 6.60 -1.20 -14.20
C PRO A 63 6.45 -0.15 -13.07
N PRO A 64 6.22 1.14 -13.37
CA PRO A 64 5.87 2.10 -12.33
C PRO A 64 4.48 1.81 -11.75
N PHE A 65 3.55 1.35 -12.59
CA PHE A 65 2.16 1.07 -12.24
C PHE A 65 1.67 -0.18 -12.98
N CYS A 66 0.85 -1.01 -12.34
CA CYS A 66 0.19 -2.13 -13.00
C CYS A 66 -1.24 -2.32 -12.51
N ILE A 67 -2.20 -2.53 -13.41
CA ILE A 67 -3.59 -2.86 -13.08
C ILE A 67 -3.81 -4.36 -13.28
N GLY A 68 -4.29 -5.04 -12.24
CA GLY A 68 -4.57 -6.48 -12.29
C GLY A 68 -5.95 -6.74 -12.87
N TYR A 69 -6.02 -7.53 -13.94
CA TYR A 69 -7.28 -8.05 -14.48
C TYR A 69 -7.70 -9.34 -13.80
N GLU A 70 -6.71 -10.08 -13.28
CA GLU A 70 -6.84 -11.24 -12.42
C GLU A 70 -5.66 -11.20 -11.44
N ALA A 71 -5.86 -11.67 -10.21
CA ALA A 71 -4.82 -11.62 -9.18
C ALA A 71 -4.83 -12.83 -8.23
N LEU A 72 -3.67 -13.14 -7.69
CA LEU A 72 -3.41 -14.25 -6.77
C LEU A 72 -2.62 -13.76 -5.57
N GLY A 73 -3.15 -13.94 -4.36
CA GLY A 73 -2.38 -13.80 -3.12
C GLY A 73 -1.33 -14.90 -3.03
N VAL A 74 -0.09 -14.55 -2.67
CA VAL A 74 1.05 -15.49 -2.61
C VAL A 74 1.19 -16.22 -1.26
N GLY A 75 0.42 -15.82 -0.25
CA GLY A 75 0.44 -16.43 1.08
C GLY A 75 1.73 -16.19 1.88
N ASP A 76 2.36 -15.02 1.74
CA ASP A 76 3.48 -14.63 2.59
C ASP A 76 3.00 -14.08 3.95
N TYR A 77 3.84 -14.23 4.98
CA TYR A 77 3.51 -13.82 6.36
C TYR A 77 2.18 -14.35 6.89
N GLY A 78 1.72 -15.52 6.42
CA GLY A 78 0.48 -16.14 6.89
C GLY A 78 -0.80 -15.48 6.37
N THR A 79 -0.68 -14.59 5.38
CA THR A 79 -1.82 -14.04 4.64
C THR A 79 -2.45 -15.08 3.71
N ALA A 80 -3.67 -14.83 3.23
CA ALA A 80 -4.37 -15.72 2.31
C ALA A 80 -3.60 -15.96 1.00
N GLU A 81 -3.52 -17.23 0.59
CA GLU A 81 -3.06 -17.67 -0.71
C GLU A 81 -4.26 -17.98 -1.61
N GLY A 82 -4.19 -17.59 -2.89
CA GLY A 82 -5.22 -17.94 -3.88
C GLY A 82 -5.86 -16.74 -4.58
N PRO A 83 -6.92 -16.97 -5.35
CA PRO A 83 -7.50 -15.94 -6.21
C PRO A 83 -8.21 -14.84 -5.42
N LEU A 84 -7.99 -13.60 -5.86
CA LEU A 84 -8.85 -12.47 -5.52
C LEU A 84 -10.07 -12.48 -6.45
N ASP A 85 -11.21 -11.96 -5.97
CA ASP A 85 -12.38 -11.71 -6.82
C ASP A 85 -12.17 -10.43 -7.65
N VAL A 86 -11.45 -10.54 -8.77
CA VAL A 86 -11.19 -9.38 -9.65
C VAL A 86 -12.24 -9.30 -10.76
N PRO A 87 -13.04 -8.21 -10.86
CA PRO A 87 -14.01 -8.04 -11.94
C PRO A 87 -13.29 -7.65 -13.24
N ALA A 88 -12.73 -8.65 -13.95
CA ALA A 88 -11.80 -8.46 -15.07
C ALA A 88 -12.29 -7.50 -16.18
N GLY A 89 -13.59 -7.50 -16.50
CA GLY A 89 -14.17 -6.57 -17.48
C GLY A 89 -14.03 -5.11 -17.04
N ARG A 90 -14.38 -4.83 -15.79
CA ARG A 90 -14.29 -3.52 -15.16
C ARG A 90 -12.85 -3.06 -14.93
N ALA A 91 -11.96 -3.99 -14.59
CA ALA A 91 -10.51 -3.71 -14.55
C ALA A 91 -9.98 -3.30 -15.93
N GLY A 92 -10.48 -3.92 -17.00
CA GLY A 92 -10.17 -3.57 -18.39
C GLY A 92 -10.65 -2.18 -18.79
N GLU A 93 -11.89 -1.84 -18.45
CA GLU A 93 -12.46 -0.51 -18.66
C GLU A 93 -11.67 0.57 -17.92
N LEU A 94 -11.32 0.32 -16.64
CA LEU A 94 -10.48 1.23 -15.86
C LEU A 94 -9.12 1.47 -16.52
N ALA A 95 -8.44 0.40 -16.96
CA ALA A 95 -7.15 0.52 -17.61
C ALA A 95 -7.23 1.29 -18.94
N GLN A 96 -8.26 1.04 -19.74
CA GLN A 96 -8.53 1.79 -20.97
C GLN A 96 -8.77 3.28 -20.69
N TRP A 97 -9.59 3.59 -19.67
CA TRP A 97 -9.86 4.96 -19.24
C TRP A 97 -8.61 5.72 -18.80
N VAL A 98 -7.71 5.05 -18.06
CA VAL A 98 -6.43 5.62 -17.62
C VAL A 98 -5.51 5.87 -18.81
N ALA A 99 -5.45 4.93 -19.77
CA ALA A 99 -4.67 5.09 -20.99
C ALA A 99 -5.14 6.28 -21.84
N GLU A 100 -6.46 6.49 -21.95
CA GLU A 100 -7.06 7.66 -22.64
C GLU A 100 -6.76 9.02 -21.98
N ARG A 101 -6.10 9.01 -20.80
CA ARG A 101 -5.67 10.21 -20.05
C ARG A 101 -4.14 10.38 -20.05
N ASP A 102 -3.45 9.76 -21.00
CA ASP A 102 -2.00 9.84 -21.18
C ASP A 102 -1.20 9.32 -19.96
N ILE A 103 -1.68 8.24 -19.37
CA ILE A 103 -0.98 7.53 -18.30
C ILE A 103 -0.74 6.09 -18.71
N ASP A 104 0.52 5.78 -19.02
CA ASP A 104 0.94 4.41 -19.29
C ASP A 104 0.89 3.56 -18.02
N VAL A 105 0.15 2.45 -18.09
CA VAL A 105 0.08 1.42 -17.05
C VAL A 105 0.36 0.06 -17.67
N ALA A 106 1.06 -0.81 -16.94
CA ALA A 106 1.09 -2.22 -17.30
C ALA A 106 -0.25 -2.87 -16.93
N VAL A 107 -0.60 -3.97 -17.59
CA VAL A 107 -1.74 -4.81 -17.21
C VAL A 107 -1.26 -6.23 -16.96
N SER A 108 -1.86 -6.89 -15.98
CA SER A 108 -1.55 -8.30 -15.68
C SER A 108 -2.80 -9.15 -15.61
N ARG A 109 -2.81 -10.24 -16.39
CA ARG A 109 -3.83 -11.30 -16.36
C ARG A 109 -3.54 -12.38 -15.31
N ARG A 110 -2.51 -12.18 -14.49
CA ARG A 110 -2.14 -13.05 -13.38
C ARG A 110 -1.23 -12.29 -12.44
N MET A 111 -1.74 -11.22 -11.85
CA MET A 111 -0.98 -10.40 -10.92
C MET A 111 -0.78 -11.19 -9.64
N GLU A 112 0.45 -11.55 -9.33
CA GLU A 112 0.77 -12.08 -8.00
C GLU A 112 0.91 -10.89 -7.05
N VAL A 113 0.23 -10.95 -5.90
CA VAL A 113 0.21 -9.89 -4.89
C VAL A 113 0.56 -10.45 -3.53
N ASP A 114 1.31 -9.67 -2.75
CA ASP A 114 1.75 -10.08 -1.41
C ASP A 114 0.95 -9.45 -0.29
N HIS A 115 1.41 -9.64 0.95
CA HIS A 115 0.81 -9.08 2.15
C HIS A 115 0.51 -7.58 2.02
N GLY A 116 1.27 -6.82 1.24
CA GLY A 116 1.01 -5.40 1.00
C GLY A 116 -0.36 -5.13 0.37
N ALA A 117 -0.85 -6.02 -0.49
CA ALA A 117 -2.19 -5.93 -1.06
C ALA A 117 -3.23 -6.76 -0.32
N VAL A 118 -2.83 -7.92 0.23
CA VAL A 118 -3.73 -8.90 0.84
C VAL A 118 -4.16 -8.50 2.25
N GLN A 119 -3.21 -8.07 3.09
CA GLN A 119 -3.45 -7.84 4.51
C GLN A 119 -4.56 -6.80 4.78
N PRO A 120 -4.66 -5.66 4.05
CA PRO A 120 -5.80 -4.75 4.20
C PRO A 120 -7.15 -5.40 3.92
N LEU A 121 -7.25 -6.27 2.91
CA LEU A 121 -8.50 -6.94 2.57
C LEU A 121 -8.92 -7.93 3.67
N GLU A 122 -7.96 -8.68 4.21
CA GLU A 122 -8.22 -9.57 5.34
C GLU A 122 -8.66 -8.81 6.60
N ILE A 123 -7.98 -7.70 6.91
CA ILE A 123 -8.33 -6.90 8.08
C ILE A 123 -9.71 -6.26 7.94
N LEU A 124 -10.07 -5.76 6.76
CA LEU A 124 -11.32 -5.02 6.55
C LEU A 124 -12.52 -5.92 6.26
N PHE A 125 -12.32 -7.05 5.57
CA PHE A 125 -13.40 -7.91 5.08
C PHE A 125 -13.35 -9.35 5.60
N GLY A 126 -12.28 -9.76 6.27
CA GLY A 126 -12.10 -11.15 6.72
C GLY A 126 -11.81 -12.14 5.58
N GLY A 127 -11.32 -11.66 4.43
CA GLY A 127 -10.91 -12.49 3.29
C GLY A 127 -10.61 -11.67 2.04
N ILE A 128 -9.95 -12.28 1.06
CA ILE A 128 -9.51 -11.65 -0.20
C ILE A 128 -10.51 -11.78 -1.36
N ASP A 129 -11.59 -12.52 -1.15
CA ASP A 129 -12.62 -12.89 -2.14
C ASP A 129 -14.02 -12.43 -1.73
N ARG A 130 -14.11 -11.46 -0.81
CA ARG A 130 -15.38 -11.03 -0.18
C ARG A 130 -16.10 -9.92 -0.94
N VAL A 131 -15.34 -9.04 -1.58
CA VAL A 131 -15.84 -7.91 -2.36
C VAL A 131 -15.04 -7.84 -3.65
N PRO A 132 -15.69 -7.62 -4.82
CA PRO A 132 -14.97 -7.44 -6.07
C PRO A 132 -13.87 -6.38 -5.92
N THR A 133 -12.62 -6.76 -6.20
CA THR A 133 -11.43 -5.94 -5.91
C THR A 133 -10.54 -5.83 -7.14
N ILE A 134 -10.22 -4.60 -7.56
CA ILE A 134 -9.23 -4.32 -8.61
C ILE A 134 -7.91 -3.91 -7.95
N PRO A 135 -6.87 -4.76 -7.95
CA PRO A 135 -5.56 -4.39 -7.43
C PRO A 135 -4.81 -3.50 -8.41
N VAL A 136 -4.23 -2.42 -7.88
CA VAL A 136 -3.38 -1.47 -8.60
C VAL A 136 -2.03 -1.43 -7.91
N PHE A 137 -1.04 -2.05 -8.54
CA PHE A 137 0.34 -1.97 -8.09
C PHE A 137 0.90 -0.57 -8.34
N VAL A 138 1.53 0.00 -7.32
CA VAL A 138 2.28 1.25 -7.39
C VAL A 138 3.70 1.00 -6.90
N ASN A 139 4.68 1.17 -7.78
CA ASN A 139 6.08 0.90 -7.43
C ASN A 139 6.60 1.89 -6.37
N GLY A 140 6.80 1.36 -5.16
CA GLY A 140 7.46 2.03 -4.04
C GLY A 140 8.77 1.36 -3.61
N VAL A 141 9.20 0.28 -4.28
CA VAL A 141 10.32 -0.55 -3.81
C VAL A 141 11.57 -0.46 -4.68
N ALA A 142 11.41 -0.31 -6.00
CA ALA A 142 12.48 -0.47 -6.98
C ALA A 142 12.70 0.79 -7.80
N ARG A 143 13.93 1.31 -7.80
CA ARG A 143 14.31 2.43 -8.67
C ARG A 143 14.33 2.01 -10.16
N PRO A 144 14.01 2.92 -11.11
CA PRO A 144 13.67 4.33 -10.90
C PRO A 144 12.22 4.55 -10.43
N PHE A 145 12.03 5.54 -9.58
CA PHE A 145 10.70 5.99 -9.18
C PHE A 145 10.18 7.09 -10.11
N VAL A 146 8.90 7.03 -10.44
CA VAL A 146 8.21 8.19 -11.04
C VAL A 146 8.05 9.31 -10.02
N THR A 147 7.88 10.53 -10.49
CA THR A 147 7.63 11.69 -9.63
C THR A 147 6.31 11.54 -8.86
N MET A 148 6.21 12.13 -7.67
CA MET A 148 4.96 12.13 -6.89
C MET A 148 3.80 12.75 -7.65
N ARG A 149 4.07 13.75 -8.51
CA ARG A 149 3.08 14.30 -9.44
C ARG A 149 2.50 13.25 -10.40
N ARG A 150 3.31 12.30 -10.89
CA ARG A 150 2.80 11.20 -11.73
C ARG A 150 1.93 10.23 -10.94
N VAL A 151 2.27 9.98 -9.68
CA VAL A 151 1.46 9.17 -8.76
C VAL A 151 0.12 9.83 -8.48
N ARG A 152 0.11 11.14 -8.17
CA ARG A 152 -1.12 11.93 -7.99
C ARG A 152 -1.99 11.91 -9.25
N ARG A 153 -1.40 12.13 -10.44
CA ARG A 153 -2.12 12.06 -11.73
C ARG A 153 -2.73 10.68 -12.01
N LEU A 154 -2.05 9.59 -11.64
CA LEU A 154 -2.64 8.25 -11.74
C LEU A 154 -3.89 8.14 -10.87
N GLY A 155 -3.78 8.56 -9.61
CA GLY A 155 -4.92 8.59 -8.69
C GLY A 155 -6.07 9.42 -9.23
N GLU A 156 -5.81 10.63 -9.72
CA GLU A 156 -6.83 11.50 -10.33
C GLU A 156 -7.53 10.86 -11.54
N ALA A 157 -6.77 10.21 -12.42
CA ALA A 157 -7.35 9.53 -13.58
C ALA A 157 -8.26 8.38 -13.17
N ILE A 158 -7.82 7.57 -12.20
CA ILE A 158 -8.63 6.48 -11.64
C ILE A 158 -9.86 7.05 -10.93
N GLY A 159 -9.71 8.07 -10.08
CA GLY A 159 -10.82 8.72 -9.39
C GLY A 159 -11.88 9.26 -10.33
N GLY A 160 -11.47 9.84 -11.47
CA GLY A 160 -12.41 10.25 -12.52
C GLY A 160 -13.20 9.08 -13.13
N TYR A 161 -12.61 7.89 -13.24
CA TYR A 161 -13.35 6.68 -13.66
C TYR A 161 -14.35 6.28 -12.59
N LEU A 162 -13.92 6.22 -11.32
CA LEU A 162 -14.78 5.85 -10.19
C LEU A 162 -15.98 6.80 -10.08
N ALA A 163 -15.75 8.10 -10.28
CA ALA A 163 -16.78 9.13 -10.30
C ALA A 163 -17.79 9.00 -11.46
N SER A 164 -17.52 8.15 -12.46
CA SER A 164 -18.45 7.87 -13.56
C SER A 164 -19.31 6.62 -13.31
N LEU A 165 -19.04 5.85 -12.25
CA LEU A 165 -19.77 4.65 -11.88
C LEU A 165 -20.99 4.99 -10.99
N GLU A 166 -22.09 5.42 -11.60
CA GLU A 166 -23.31 5.88 -10.88
C GLU A 166 -23.95 4.83 -9.96
N ASP A 167 -23.80 3.54 -10.28
CA ASP A 167 -24.44 2.43 -9.58
C ASP A 167 -23.51 1.74 -8.54
N GLU A 168 -22.31 2.26 -8.32
CA GLU A 168 -21.30 1.63 -7.46
C GLU A 168 -21.02 2.42 -6.17
N ARG A 169 -20.83 1.69 -5.07
CA ARG A 169 -20.21 2.19 -3.83
C ARG A 169 -18.77 1.75 -3.82
N VAL A 170 -17.88 2.62 -4.29
CA VAL A 170 -16.46 2.28 -4.42
C VAL A 170 -15.68 2.64 -3.15
N LEU A 171 -15.04 1.63 -2.56
CA LEU A 171 -14.00 1.82 -1.55
C LEU A 171 -12.63 1.86 -2.23
N VAL A 172 -11.88 2.93 -1.99
CA VAL A 172 -10.47 3.03 -2.36
C VAL A 172 -9.59 2.63 -1.17
N ILE A 173 -8.65 1.71 -1.38
CA ILE A 173 -7.67 1.34 -0.36
C ILE A 173 -6.29 1.86 -0.76
N GLY A 174 -5.58 2.49 0.18
CA GLY A 174 -4.15 2.81 0.03
C GLY A 174 -3.32 2.11 1.10
N SER A 175 -2.48 1.17 0.68
CA SER A 175 -1.77 0.28 1.60
C SER A 175 -0.29 0.64 1.73
N GLY A 176 0.24 0.64 2.95
CA GLY A 176 1.68 0.77 3.25
C GLY A 176 2.04 2.01 4.06
N GLY A 177 3.33 2.32 4.11
CA GLY A 177 3.84 3.49 4.83
C GLY A 177 3.69 3.41 6.36
N LEU A 178 3.99 4.48 7.09
CA LEU A 178 4.53 5.77 6.64
C LEU A 178 6.07 5.73 6.66
N SER A 179 6.75 6.47 7.54
CA SER A 179 8.20 6.40 7.68
C SER A 179 8.65 5.02 8.15
N HIS A 180 9.58 4.39 7.41
CA HIS A 180 10.21 3.13 7.76
C HIS A 180 11.34 2.73 6.80
N ASP A 181 12.22 1.83 7.28
CA ASP A 181 13.39 1.37 6.55
C ASP A 181 13.74 -0.12 6.83
N PRO A 182 12.83 -1.07 6.54
CA PRO A 182 13.10 -2.49 6.66
C PRO A 182 14.23 -2.93 5.70
N PRO A 183 14.85 -4.11 5.93
CA PRO A 183 16.02 -4.57 5.17
C PRO A 183 15.63 -5.10 3.78
N VAL A 184 15.11 -4.23 2.92
CA VAL A 184 14.77 -4.54 1.53
C VAL A 184 16.00 -4.33 0.64
N PRO A 185 16.46 -5.35 -0.11
CA PRO A 185 17.62 -5.22 -0.97
C PRO A 185 17.45 -4.13 -2.04
N GLN A 186 18.46 -3.29 -2.19
CA GLN A 186 18.51 -2.28 -3.26
C GLN A 186 19.52 -2.70 -4.33
N TRP A 187 19.14 -2.61 -5.60
CA TRP A 187 19.99 -3.04 -6.72
C TRP A 187 21.40 -2.45 -6.69
N ALA A 188 21.51 -1.16 -6.34
CA ALA A 188 22.76 -0.42 -6.34
C ALA A 188 23.79 -0.94 -5.33
N THR A 189 23.33 -1.45 -4.18
CA THR A 189 24.17 -1.92 -3.08
C THR A 189 24.12 -3.44 -2.87
N ALA A 190 23.24 -4.14 -3.59
CA ALA A 190 23.11 -5.59 -3.56
C ALA A 190 24.36 -6.30 -4.09
N ASP A 191 24.77 -7.37 -3.40
CA ASP A 191 25.74 -8.34 -3.89
C ASP A 191 25.13 -9.24 -4.98
N ASP A 192 25.93 -10.14 -5.56
CA ASP A 192 25.49 -10.98 -6.69
C ASP A 192 24.36 -11.94 -6.30
N ALA A 193 24.35 -12.44 -5.05
CA ALA A 193 23.29 -13.31 -4.56
C ALA A 193 21.97 -12.54 -4.40
N ALA A 194 22.01 -11.36 -3.80
CA ALA A 194 20.85 -10.48 -3.67
C ALA A 194 20.34 -10.03 -5.04
N ARG A 195 21.21 -9.69 -6.00
CA ARG A 195 20.81 -9.37 -7.38
C ARG A 195 20.13 -10.54 -8.08
N ALA A 196 20.62 -11.76 -7.88
CA ALA A 196 19.98 -12.96 -8.44
C ALA A 196 18.55 -13.14 -7.90
N LEU A 197 18.32 -12.88 -6.61
CA LEU A 197 16.99 -12.90 -6.00
C LEU A 197 16.10 -11.75 -6.46
N LEU A 198 16.67 -10.56 -6.68
CA LEU A 198 15.96 -9.41 -7.23
C LEU A 198 15.48 -9.61 -8.68
N LEU A 199 16.03 -10.60 -9.39
CA LEU A 199 15.60 -11.01 -10.74
C LEU A 199 14.74 -12.29 -10.75
N ASN A 200 15.06 -13.27 -9.89
CA ASN A 200 14.53 -14.64 -9.96
C ASN A 200 13.94 -15.13 -8.63
N GLY A 201 13.63 -14.23 -7.70
CA GLY A 201 13.18 -14.57 -6.34
C GLY A 201 11.72 -15.01 -6.24
N ARG A 202 10.99 -15.09 -7.35
CA ARG A 202 9.58 -15.50 -7.39
C ARG A 202 9.42 -16.94 -6.93
N HIS A 203 8.32 -17.23 -6.24
CA HIS A 203 7.99 -18.56 -5.70
C HIS A 203 9.12 -19.19 -4.89
N PRO A 204 9.62 -18.53 -3.83
CA PRO A 204 10.68 -19.10 -3.01
C PRO A 204 10.23 -20.40 -2.34
N THR A 205 11.17 -21.31 -2.11
CA THR A 205 10.92 -22.50 -1.28
C THR A 205 10.44 -22.09 0.12
N ALA A 206 9.69 -22.96 0.81
CA ALA A 206 9.23 -22.69 2.17
C ALA A 206 10.39 -22.28 3.11
N ALA A 207 11.51 -23.00 3.07
CA ALA A 207 12.69 -22.66 3.86
C ALA A 207 13.28 -21.27 3.52
N ALA A 208 13.27 -20.87 2.24
CA ALA A 208 13.73 -19.55 1.84
C ALA A 208 12.76 -18.44 2.28
N ARG A 209 11.45 -18.70 2.23
CA ARG A 209 10.39 -17.82 2.76
C ARG A 209 10.55 -17.63 4.26
N ASP A 210 10.68 -18.71 5.03
CA ASP A 210 10.86 -18.69 6.48
C ASP A 210 12.14 -17.94 6.86
N ALA A 211 13.24 -18.19 6.15
CA ALA A 211 14.50 -17.48 6.39
C ALA A 211 14.38 -15.98 6.10
N ARG A 212 13.62 -15.58 5.06
CA ARG A 212 13.34 -14.18 4.75
C ARG A 212 12.51 -13.53 5.85
N GLN A 213 11.44 -14.18 6.27
CA GLN A 213 10.57 -13.72 7.36
C GLN A 213 11.34 -13.57 8.67
N GLN A 214 12.17 -14.54 9.03
CA GLN A 214 12.97 -14.48 10.25
C GLN A 214 13.94 -13.29 10.25
N ARG A 215 14.57 -12.96 9.10
CA ARG A 215 15.43 -11.77 9.00
C ARG A 215 14.70 -10.46 9.28
N VAL A 216 13.45 -10.34 8.82
CA VAL A 216 12.62 -9.15 9.09
C VAL A 216 12.24 -9.09 10.57
N ILE A 217 11.86 -10.21 11.18
CA ILE A 217 11.58 -10.31 12.63
C ILE A 217 12.82 -9.94 13.47
N ASP A 218 13.99 -10.47 13.11
CA ASP A 218 15.24 -10.19 13.82
C ASP A 218 15.63 -8.72 13.71
N THR A 219 15.42 -8.11 12.54
CA THR A 219 15.64 -6.67 12.35
C THR A 219 14.67 -5.84 13.17
N ALA A 220 13.40 -6.25 13.29
CA ALA A 220 12.41 -5.59 14.13
C ALA A 220 12.81 -5.62 15.60
N LYS A 221 13.26 -6.77 16.10
CA LYS A 221 13.78 -6.92 17.47
C LYS A 221 15.00 -6.03 17.70
N ALA A 222 15.94 -6.01 16.76
CA ALA A 222 17.12 -5.15 16.83
C ALA A 222 16.75 -3.67 16.81
N PHE A 223 15.77 -3.27 16.00
CA PHE A 223 15.31 -1.89 15.88
C PHE A 223 14.56 -1.42 17.13
N ALA A 224 13.68 -2.26 17.69
CA ALA A 224 13.03 -2.01 18.97
C ALA A 224 14.05 -1.87 20.12
N ALA A 225 15.12 -2.68 20.10
CA ALA A 225 16.23 -2.58 21.06
C ALA A 225 17.20 -1.41 20.80
N GLY A 226 17.02 -0.63 19.72
CA GLY A 226 17.89 0.50 19.38
C GLY A 226 19.27 0.10 18.84
N THR A 227 19.41 -1.11 18.29
CA THR A 227 20.68 -1.69 17.80
C THR A 227 20.73 -1.92 16.30
N ALA A 228 19.61 -1.77 15.58
CA ALA A 228 19.58 -1.89 14.14
C ALA A 228 20.25 -0.68 13.46
N THR A 229 20.81 -0.89 12.27
CA THR A 229 21.50 0.13 11.47
C THR A 229 20.62 0.71 10.36
N ILE A 230 19.30 0.70 10.56
CA ILE A 230 18.30 1.23 9.63
C ILE A 230 17.89 2.64 10.04
N ARG A 231 17.29 3.41 9.12
CA ARG A 231 16.75 4.74 9.43
C ARG A 231 15.70 4.65 10.54
N ASP A 232 15.72 5.63 11.44
CA ASP A 232 14.70 5.75 12.48
C ASP A 232 13.35 6.23 11.92
N LEU A 233 12.28 5.98 12.66
CA LEU A 233 10.95 6.50 12.34
C LEU A 233 10.96 8.04 12.45
N ASN A 234 10.17 8.71 11.61
CA ASN A 234 10.07 10.16 11.58
C ASN A 234 8.62 10.63 11.81
N PRO A 235 8.18 10.75 13.08
CA PRO A 235 6.83 11.20 13.40
C PRO A 235 6.46 12.57 12.88
N ALA A 236 7.43 13.49 12.76
CA ALA A 236 7.17 14.82 12.24
C ALA A 236 6.84 14.79 10.75
N TRP A 237 7.60 13.99 9.97
CA TRP A 237 7.32 13.76 8.56
C TRP A 237 5.97 13.04 8.36
N ASP A 238 5.70 12.01 9.15
CA ASP A 238 4.47 11.21 9.08
C ASP A 238 3.22 12.07 9.32
N THR A 239 3.22 12.82 10.42
CA THR A 239 2.09 13.69 10.79
C THR A 239 1.91 14.85 9.83
N ALA A 240 3.00 15.42 9.29
CA ALA A 240 2.92 16.43 8.24
C ALA A 240 2.29 15.88 6.96
N LEU A 241 2.68 14.67 6.53
CA LEU A 241 2.11 14.03 5.35
C LEU A 241 0.63 13.69 5.55
N MET A 242 0.24 13.15 6.71
CA MET A 242 -1.16 12.90 7.03
C MET A 242 -2.01 14.18 7.07
N ALA A 243 -1.42 15.31 7.49
CA ALA A 243 -2.10 16.61 7.44
C ALA A 243 -2.32 17.09 6.00
N VAL A 244 -1.38 16.82 5.07
CA VAL A 244 -1.57 17.08 3.64
C VAL A 244 -2.77 16.30 3.11
N PHE A 245 -2.87 15.00 3.43
CA PHE A 245 -4.03 14.18 3.06
C PHE A 245 -5.34 14.70 3.66
N ALA A 246 -5.33 15.11 4.91
CA ALA A 246 -6.53 15.65 5.55
C ALA A 246 -6.97 17.01 5.00
N SER A 247 -6.08 17.76 4.34
CA SER A 247 -6.39 19.10 3.84
C SER A 247 -7.21 19.14 2.56
N GLY A 248 -7.26 18.04 1.80
CA GLY A 248 -7.83 18.03 0.44
C GLY A 248 -6.90 18.57 -0.64
N ASP A 249 -5.85 19.33 -0.29
CA ASP A 249 -4.84 19.84 -1.22
C ASP A 249 -3.60 18.94 -1.23
N LEU A 250 -3.50 18.09 -2.25
CA LEU A 250 -2.36 17.19 -2.43
C LEU A 250 -1.18 17.84 -3.18
N SER A 251 -1.28 19.10 -3.62
CA SER A 251 -0.19 19.76 -4.36
C SER A 251 1.16 19.79 -3.62
N PRO A 252 1.25 19.82 -2.27
CA PRO A 252 2.54 19.76 -1.57
C PRO A 252 3.35 18.48 -1.86
N VAL A 253 2.69 17.35 -2.16
CA VAL A 253 3.41 16.08 -2.42
C VAL A 253 4.21 16.13 -3.72
N ASP A 254 3.86 17.01 -4.66
CA ASP A 254 4.55 17.14 -5.96
C ASP A 254 6.01 17.59 -5.80
N ALA A 255 6.34 18.26 -4.69
CA ALA A 255 7.69 18.74 -4.39
C ALA A 255 8.59 17.65 -3.76
N MET A 256 8.02 16.54 -3.32
CA MET A 256 8.78 15.46 -2.67
C MET A 256 9.63 14.72 -3.70
N THR A 257 10.93 14.62 -3.43
CA THR A 257 11.87 13.84 -4.25
C THR A 257 12.17 12.49 -3.62
N PRO A 258 12.46 11.44 -4.43
CA PRO A 258 12.77 10.14 -3.87
C PRO A 258 13.97 10.15 -2.91
N GLU A 259 15.00 10.93 -3.22
CA GLU A 259 16.21 11.06 -2.42
C GLU A 259 15.91 11.66 -1.04
N GLN A 260 15.15 12.76 -0.99
CA GLN A 260 14.76 13.40 0.27
C GLN A 260 13.85 12.51 1.11
N MET A 261 12.88 11.83 0.50
CA MET A 261 12.03 10.88 1.23
C MET A 261 12.84 9.77 1.90
N ALA A 262 13.83 9.20 1.20
CA ALA A 262 14.68 8.15 1.76
C ALA A 262 15.60 8.67 2.88
N GLU A 263 16.05 9.92 2.76
CA GLU A 263 16.83 10.60 3.79
C GLU A 263 16.00 10.89 5.04
N ASP A 264 14.81 11.46 4.88
CA ASP A 264 13.97 11.94 5.96
C ASP A 264 13.19 10.81 6.65
N ALA A 265 12.71 9.82 5.90
CA ALA A 265 11.69 8.87 6.35
C ALA A 265 12.04 7.39 6.11
N GLY A 266 13.19 7.10 5.47
CA GLY A 266 13.65 5.73 5.20
C GLY A 266 13.30 5.23 3.80
N ASN A 267 13.99 4.18 3.33
CA ASN A 267 13.88 3.76 1.93
C ASN A 267 12.50 3.21 1.57
N SER A 268 11.78 2.62 2.53
CA SER A 268 10.42 2.10 2.30
C SER A 268 9.32 3.13 2.58
N ALA A 269 9.64 4.35 3.05
CA ALA A 269 8.67 5.45 3.09
C ALA A 269 8.06 5.75 1.70
N HIS A 270 8.71 5.27 0.65
CA HIS A 270 8.22 5.25 -0.71
C HIS A 270 6.87 4.55 -0.95
N GLU A 271 6.44 3.69 -0.04
CA GLU A 271 5.11 3.07 -0.10
C GLU A 271 3.97 4.08 0.07
N VAL A 272 4.20 5.27 0.66
CA VAL A 272 3.17 6.32 0.75
C VAL A 272 2.66 6.80 -0.61
N ARG A 273 3.33 6.42 -1.72
CA ARG A 273 2.80 6.60 -3.08
C ARG A 273 1.41 5.99 -3.25
N THR A 274 1.11 4.87 -2.59
CA THR A 274 -0.24 4.28 -2.62
C THR A 274 -1.26 5.17 -1.93
N TRP A 275 -0.90 5.81 -0.81
CA TRP A 275 -1.75 6.77 -0.11
C TRP A 275 -1.98 8.02 -0.97
N VAL A 276 -0.94 8.53 -1.63
CA VAL A 276 -1.08 9.65 -2.57
C VAL A 276 -2.02 9.30 -3.72
N ALA A 277 -1.88 8.12 -4.33
CA ALA A 277 -2.77 7.68 -5.40
C ALA A 277 -4.22 7.51 -4.89
N ALA A 278 -4.40 6.94 -3.70
CA ALA A 278 -5.72 6.73 -3.08
C ALA A 278 -6.43 8.06 -2.77
N PHE A 279 -5.78 8.99 -2.08
CA PHE A 279 -6.36 10.30 -1.77
C PHE A 279 -6.58 11.15 -3.03
N ALA A 280 -5.73 11.01 -4.04
CA ALA A 280 -5.92 11.68 -5.32
C ALA A 280 -7.14 11.12 -6.08
N ALA A 281 -7.38 9.80 -6.01
CA ALA A 281 -8.58 9.19 -6.55
C ALA A 281 -9.85 9.67 -5.81
N LEU A 282 -9.79 9.75 -4.48
CA LEU A 282 -10.89 10.30 -3.68
C LEU A 282 -11.18 11.76 -4.04
N GLY A 283 -10.15 12.61 -4.08
CA GLY A 283 -10.28 14.04 -4.40
C GLY A 283 -10.78 14.32 -5.81
N ALA A 284 -10.43 13.48 -6.79
CA ALA A 284 -10.96 13.58 -8.15
C ALA A 284 -12.43 13.15 -8.25
N ALA A 285 -12.92 12.32 -7.33
CA ALA A 285 -14.33 11.97 -7.23
C ALA A 285 -15.18 13.06 -6.54
N GLY A 286 -14.54 13.95 -5.77
CA GLY A 286 -15.17 15.14 -5.20
C GLY A 286 -14.46 15.62 -3.93
N PRO A 287 -14.89 16.77 -3.37
CA PRO A 287 -14.47 17.20 -2.04
C PRO A 287 -14.76 16.11 -1.00
N TYR A 288 -13.84 15.90 -0.08
CA TYR A 288 -13.93 14.86 0.93
C TYR A 288 -13.57 15.36 2.32
N ASP A 289 -14.06 14.63 3.32
CA ASP A 289 -13.71 14.82 4.72
C ASP A 289 -13.03 13.56 5.26
N VAL A 290 -11.95 13.74 6.03
CA VAL A 290 -11.35 12.67 6.83
C VAL A 290 -12.24 12.42 8.05
N THR A 291 -12.78 11.22 8.15
CA THR A 291 -13.69 10.81 9.22
C THR A 291 -12.98 10.18 10.41
N TYR A 292 -11.77 9.63 10.20
CA TYR A 292 -10.93 9.07 11.26
C TYR A 292 -9.45 9.19 10.88
N SER A 293 -8.59 9.38 11.88
CA SER A 293 -7.14 9.41 11.74
C SER A 293 -6.48 8.81 12.97
N PHE A 294 -5.59 7.85 12.76
CA PHE A 294 -4.76 7.20 13.76
C PHE A 294 -3.31 7.23 13.31
N TYR A 295 -2.40 7.57 14.23
CA TYR A 295 -0.97 7.51 14.02
C TYR A 295 -0.24 7.10 15.29
N ARG A 296 0.71 6.17 15.17
CA ARG A 296 1.73 5.90 16.19
C ARG A 296 3.05 5.44 15.57
N PRO A 297 4.21 5.93 16.03
CA PRO A 297 5.50 5.30 15.72
C PRO A 297 5.62 3.99 16.50
N ILE A 298 5.72 2.86 15.81
CA ILE A 298 5.80 1.52 16.43
C ILE A 298 7.08 0.85 15.95
N ARG A 299 8.09 0.80 16.84
CA ARG A 299 9.41 0.26 16.51
C ARG A 299 9.35 -1.25 16.25
N GLU A 300 8.53 -1.97 16.99
CA GLU A 300 8.34 -3.42 16.86
C GLU A 300 7.74 -3.81 15.50
N TYR A 301 7.04 -2.88 14.85
CA TYR A 301 6.54 -3.05 13.49
C TYR A 301 7.41 -2.38 12.42
N ILE A 302 8.51 -1.74 12.83
CA ILE A 302 9.36 -0.89 11.99
C ILE A 302 8.48 0.05 11.15
N ALA A 303 7.55 0.77 11.78
CA ALA A 303 6.63 1.61 11.03
C ALA A 303 6.15 2.83 11.82
N GLY A 304 6.16 3.99 11.16
CA GLY A 304 5.19 5.05 11.42
C GLY A 304 3.81 4.55 11.05
N PHE A 305 3.11 3.94 12.00
CA PHE A 305 1.89 3.18 11.75
C PHE A 305 0.69 4.11 11.67
N GLY A 306 0.03 4.12 10.52
CA GLY A 306 -1.10 5.02 10.24
C GLY A 306 -2.35 4.27 9.78
N VAL A 307 -3.52 4.83 10.13
CA VAL A 307 -4.83 4.47 9.54
C VAL A 307 -5.64 5.74 9.35
N MET A 308 -6.21 5.95 8.16
CA MET A 308 -7.15 7.04 7.90
C MET A 308 -8.40 6.51 7.19
N THR A 309 -9.55 7.09 7.51
CA THR A 309 -10.78 6.89 6.73
C THR A 309 -11.28 8.24 6.24
N ALA A 310 -11.81 8.27 5.03
CA ALA A 310 -12.37 9.48 4.43
C ALA A 310 -13.52 9.13 3.50
N ARG A 311 -14.38 10.11 3.20
CA ARG A 311 -15.46 9.94 2.22
C ARG A 311 -15.76 11.26 1.51
N THR A 312 -16.17 11.20 0.26
CA THR A 312 -16.67 12.38 -0.44
C THR A 312 -17.94 12.90 0.23
N ALA A 313 -18.15 14.22 0.22
CA ALA A 313 -19.40 14.81 0.66
C ALA A 313 -20.54 14.32 -0.25
N GLY A 314 -21.62 13.83 0.37
CA GLY A 314 -22.81 13.31 -0.33
C GLY A 314 -23.75 14.38 -0.83
#